data_AF-A0A7V7XQC2-F1
#
_entry.id   AF-A0A7V7XQC2-F1
#
_cell.length_a   1.000
_cell.length_b   1.000
_cell.length_c   1.000
_cell.angle_alpha   90.00
_cell.angle_beta   90.00
_cell.angle_gamma   90.00
#
_symmetry.space_group_name_H-M   'P 1'
#
loop_
_entity.id
_entity.type
_entity.pdbx_description
1 polymer ?
#
loop_
_entity_poly.entity_id
_entity_poly.type
_entity_poly.pdbx_seq_one_letter_code
_entity_poly.pdbx_strand_id
1 'polypeptide(L)'
;MNKYQRIIVIAAVVNIALMFLFPPFLDNPIRRGVLPSFEGFYPIYSAYGVKRIHNELLTLQVLFVVVNALLAWLLLDRRTASGEVPEFRYTRAIVFFLAGNLALLLAFPPFESYASLVKSQAATFDGYYFAFGDKRQRNIFVPLLYLEIILVVINVLAVWLSFNALRRAELFAKEKILELAQALPPGELAEVSETLGYRALHPVESGLGSGPDRRRFQDPRYRGPERRRGGDRRLKTRSAA
;
A
#
# COMPACT_ATOMS: atom_id res chain seq x y z
N MET A 1 -5.86 -14.57 6.15
CA MET A 1 -5.69 -13.12 5.93
C MET A 1 -4.27 -12.71 6.32
N ASN A 2 -3.52 -12.09 5.40
CA ASN A 2 -2.16 -11.60 5.69
C ASN A 2 -2.21 -10.44 6.72
N LYS A 3 -1.15 -10.22 7.50
CA LYS A 3 -1.03 -9.09 8.45
C LYS A 3 -1.29 -7.74 7.74
N TYR A 4 -0.78 -7.59 6.52
CA TYR A 4 -0.99 -6.39 5.70
C TYR A 4 -2.45 -6.22 5.24
N GLN A 5 -3.13 -7.32 4.88
CA GLN A 5 -4.57 -7.31 4.56
C GLN A 5 -5.42 -6.91 5.77
N ARG A 6 -5.03 -7.37 6.97
CA ARG A 6 -5.68 -6.97 8.23
C ARG A 6 -5.59 -5.45 8.45
N ILE A 7 -4.45 -4.84 8.18
CA ILE A 7 -4.26 -3.38 8.32
C ILE A 7 -5.18 -2.62 7.38
N ILE A 8 -5.31 -3.06 6.13
CA ILE A 8 -6.23 -2.42 5.17
C ILE A 8 -7.67 -2.49 5.68
N VAL A 9 -8.10 -3.64 6.19
CA VAL A 9 -9.47 -3.78 6.75
C VAL A 9 -9.66 -2.87 7.95
N ILE A 10 -8.69 -2.80 8.87
CA ILE A 10 -8.76 -1.89 10.02
C ILE A 10 -8.86 -0.44 9.54
N ALA A 11 -8.02 -0.03 8.59
CA ALA A 11 -8.06 1.31 8.02
C ALA A 11 -9.40 1.62 7.34
N ALA A 12 -9.99 0.65 6.63
CA ALA A 12 -11.30 0.79 6.00
C ALA A 12 -12.41 0.95 7.05
N VAL A 13 -12.41 0.12 8.09
CA VAL A 13 -13.37 0.19 9.20
C VAL A 13 -13.26 1.53 9.93
N VAL A 14 -12.04 2.02 10.19
CA VAL A 14 -11.83 3.33 10.82
C VAL A 14 -12.34 4.45 9.93
N ASN A 15 -12.08 4.42 8.62
CA ASN A 15 -12.61 5.41 7.68
C ASN A 15 -14.15 5.42 7.69
N ILE A 16 -14.79 4.25 7.63
CA ILE A 16 -16.25 4.13 7.69
C ILE A 16 -16.78 4.67 9.03
N ALA A 17 -16.15 4.33 10.15
CA ALA A 17 -16.52 4.85 11.46
C ALA A 17 -16.41 6.38 11.52
N LEU A 18 -15.36 6.96 10.94
CA LEU A 18 -15.20 8.42 10.83
C LEU A 18 -16.31 9.05 9.97
N MET A 19 -16.71 8.40 8.87
CA MET A 19 -17.83 8.87 8.04
C MET A 19 -19.15 8.89 8.81
N PHE A 20 -19.40 7.92 9.69
CA PHE A 20 -20.58 7.92 10.54
C PHE A 20 -20.48 8.89 11.73
N LEU A 21 -19.26 9.17 12.21
CA LEU A 21 -19.02 10.14 13.27
C LEU A 21 -19.12 11.58 12.75
N PHE A 22 -18.70 11.81 11.51
CA PHE A 22 -18.74 13.09 10.81
C PHE A 22 -19.49 12.97 9.47
N PRO A 23 -20.80 12.67 9.48
CA PRO A 23 -21.53 12.48 8.24
C PRO A 23 -21.71 13.81 7.51
N PRO A 24 -21.91 13.75 6.18
CA PRO A 24 -22.26 14.93 5.40
C PRO A 24 -23.70 15.36 5.70
N PHE A 25 -23.89 16.66 5.88
CA PHE A 25 -25.21 17.24 6.13
C PHE A 25 -25.66 18.14 4.97
N LEU A 26 -26.97 18.16 4.76
CA LEU A 26 -27.66 19.12 3.91
C LEU A 26 -27.89 20.42 4.66
N ASP A 27 -27.90 21.52 3.91
CA ASP A 27 -28.38 22.81 4.38
C ASP A 27 -29.91 22.79 4.59
N ASN A 28 -30.39 23.79 5.34
CA ASN A 28 -31.82 24.03 5.56
C ASN A 28 -32.18 25.37 4.90
N PRO A 29 -32.48 25.40 3.60
CA PRO A 29 -32.72 26.65 2.90
C PRO A 29 -34.01 27.33 3.39
N ILE A 30 -33.90 28.61 3.77
CA ILE A 30 -35.03 29.41 4.26
C ILE A 30 -35.95 29.84 3.10
N ARG A 31 -35.42 29.94 1.88
CA ARG A 31 -36.20 30.31 0.68
C ARG A 31 -36.98 29.12 0.13
N ARG A 32 -38.30 29.28 -0.01
CA ARG A 32 -39.17 28.29 -0.67
C ARG A 32 -38.72 28.07 -2.12
N GLY A 33 -38.58 26.80 -2.51
CA GLY A 33 -38.22 26.39 -3.86
C GLY A 33 -36.72 26.21 -4.12
N VAL A 34 -35.86 26.45 -3.13
CA VAL A 34 -34.43 26.08 -3.19
C VAL A 34 -34.29 24.64 -2.73
N LEU A 35 -33.64 23.81 -3.53
CA LEU A 35 -33.34 22.43 -3.16
C LEU A 35 -32.24 22.41 -2.10
N PRO A 36 -32.36 21.55 -1.07
CA PRO A 36 -31.28 21.36 -0.11
C PRO A 36 -29.99 20.95 -0.80
N SER A 37 -28.88 21.57 -0.43
CA SER A 37 -27.55 21.34 -0.95
C SER A 37 -26.59 20.91 0.16
N PHE A 38 -25.43 20.36 -0.20
CA PHE A 38 -24.43 19.97 0.80
C PHE A 38 -23.87 21.20 1.53
N GLU A 39 -23.91 21.15 2.86
CA GLU A 39 -23.41 22.24 3.72
C GLU A 39 -22.02 21.94 4.28
N GLY A 40 -21.76 20.69 4.67
CA GLY A 40 -20.50 20.31 5.29
C GLY A 40 -20.54 19.00 6.07
N PHE A 41 -19.39 18.63 6.63
CA PHE A 41 -19.26 17.53 7.58
C PHE A 41 -19.30 18.09 9.00
N TYR A 42 -20.17 17.53 9.83
CA TYR A 42 -20.30 17.93 11.23
C TYR A 42 -20.24 16.69 12.12
N PRO A 43 -19.71 16.80 13.35
CA PRO A 43 -19.83 15.72 14.31
C PRO A 43 -21.30 15.36 14.52
N ILE A 44 -21.65 14.08 14.45
CA ILE A 44 -23.04 13.61 14.46
C ILE A 44 -23.82 14.18 15.65
N TYR A 45 -23.22 14.20 16.84
CA TYR A 45 -23.83 14.70 18.08
C TYR A 45 -24.14 16.21 18.06
N SER A 46 -23.48 17.00 17.22
CA SER A 46 -23.72 18.45 17.12
C SER A 46 -24.87 18.83 16.18
N ALA A 47 -25.20 17.94 15.23
CA ALA A 47 -26.14 18.22 14.15
C ALA A 47 -27.35 17.26 14.12
N TYR A 48 -27.33 16.20 14.95
CA TYR A 48 -28.40 15.21 15.04
C TYR A 48 -29.73 15.87 15.42
N GLY A 49 -30.77 15.65 14.60
CA GLY A 49 -32.11 16.21 14.81
C GLY A 49 -32.31 17.66 14.34
N VAL A 50 -31.23 18.39 14.02
CA VAL A 50 -31.29 19.78 13.51
C VAL A 50 -31.08 19.82 11.99
N LYS A 51 -30.17 18.99 11.48
CA LYS A 51 -29.82 18.93 10.06
C LYS A 51 -30.09 17.56 9.48
N ARG A 52 -30.42 17.51 8.20
CA ARG A 52 -30.66 16.24 7.47
C ARG A 52 -29.34 15.71 6.94
N ILE A 53 -29.11 14.41 7.12
CA ILE A 53 -27.92 13.74 6.58
C ILE A 53 -28.05 13.63 5.06
N HIS A 54 -26.97 13.92 4.34
CA HIS A 54 -26.86 13.76 2.90
C HIS A 54 -26.60 12.28 2.55
N ASN A 55 -27.64 11.45 2.66
CA ASN A 55 -27.53 9.99 2.53
C ASN A 55 -26.87 9.52 1.23
N GLU A 56 -27.11 10.21 0.11
CA GLU A 56 -26.50 9.85 -1.18
C GLU A 56 -24.98 10.03 -1.15
N LEU A 57 -24.50 11.17 -0.64
CA LEU A 57 -23.07 11.44 -0.49
C LEU A 57 -22.43 10.45 0.49
N LEU A 58 -23.06 10.21 1.64
CA LEU A 58 -22.57 9.26 2.63
C LEU A 58 -22.45 7.85 2.03
N THR A 59 -23.45 7.43 1.26
CA THR A 59 -23.46 6.12 0.59
C THR A 59 -22.32 5.99 -0.41
N LEU A 60 -22.11 7.03 -1.23
CA LEU A 60 -21.00 7.06 -2.20
C LEU A 60 -19.64 7.05 -1.51
N GLN A 61 -19.49 7.77 -0.40
CA GLN A 61 -18.25 7.77 0.39
C GLN A 61 -17.94 6.39 0.98
N VAL A 62 -18.94 5.71 1.55
CA VAL A 62 -18.78 4.36 2.07
C VAL A 62 -18.42 3.40 0.93
N LEU A 63 -19.11 3.48 -0.21
CA LEU A 63 -18.80 2.67 -1.39
C LEU A 63 -17.36 2.89 -1.86
N PHE A 64 -16.92 4.16 -1.91
CA PHE A 64 -15.55 4.53 -2.29
C PHE A 64 -14.51 3.87 -1.38
N VAL A 65 -14.70 3.93 -0.06
CA VAL A 65 -13.80 3.27 0.90
C VAL A 65 -13.78 1.77 0.71
N VAL A 66 -14.94 1.14 0.51
CA VAL A 66 -15.04 -0.31 0.30
C VAL A 66 -14.33 -0.72 -0.98
N VAL A 67 -14.54 -0.03 -2.10
CA VAL A 67 -13.86 -0.30 -3.37
C VAL A 67 -12.34 -0.16 -3.22
N ASN A 68 -11.87 0.91 -2.57
CA ASN A 68 -10.45 1.12 -2.32
C ASN A 68 -9.84 0.04 -1.43
N ALA A 69 -10.56 -0.39 -0.38
CA ALA A 69 -10.13 -1.46 0.50
C ALA A 69 -10.03 -2.80 -0.26
N LEU A 70 -11.00 -3.10 -1.13
CA LEU A 70 -10.98 -4.30 -1.98
C LEU A 70 -9.84 -4.28 -2.99
N LEU A 71 -9.60 -3.14 -3.66
CA LEU A 71 -8.47 -2.98 -4.58
C LEU A 71 -7.13 -3.18 -3.86
N ALA A 72 -6.97 -2.54 -2.71
CA ALA A 72 -5.75 -2.66 -1.91
C ALA A 72 -5.55 -4.11 -1.40
N TRP A 73 -6.64 -4.76 -0.98
CA TRP A 73 -6.63 -6.17 -0.60
C TRP A 73 -6.19 -7.08 -1.75
N LEU A 74 -6.75 -6.89 -2.94
CA LEU A 74 -6.42 -7.66 -4.15
C LEU A 74 -4.95 -7.46 -4.56
N LEU A 75 -4.44 -6.23 -4.46
CA LEU A 75 -3.04 -5.93 -4.74
C LEU A 75 -2.08 -6.66 -3.78
N LEU A 76 -2.50 -6.87 -2.53
CA LEU A 76 -1.72 -7.61 -1.53
C LEU A 76 -1.86 -9.13 -1.62
N ASP A 77 -2.90 -9.67 -2.26
CA ASP A 77 -3.19 -11.11 -2.27
C ASP A 77 -2.26 -11.94 -3.19
N ARG A 78 -1.35 -11.29 -3.91
CA ARG A 78 -0.39 -11.96 -4.80
C ARG A 78 0.75 -12.61 -4.02
N ARG A 79 0.50 -13.84 -3.52
CA ARG A 79 1.52 -14.78 -3.02
C ARG A 79 2.59 -14.99 -4.09
N THR A 80 3.86 -14.75 -3.75
CA THR A 80 4.98 -15.23 -4.58
C THR A 80 5.11 -16.73 -4.39
N ALA A 81 5.38 -17.46 -5.47
CA ALA A 81 5.65 -18.90 -5.43
C ALA A 81 6.92 -19.27 -4.62
N SER A 82 7.72 -18.27 -4.20
CA SER A 82 9.04 -18.46 -3.61
C SER A 82 9.16 -18.13 -2.12
N GLY A 83 8.09 -17.73 -1.41
CA GLY A 83 8.15 -17.48 0.05
C GLY A 83 9.04 -16.29 0.50
N GLU A 84 9.84 -15.71 -0.39
CA GLU A 84 10.63 -14.52 -0.13
C GLU A 84 9.75 -13.27 -0.08
N VAL A 85 9.91 -12.48 0.99
CA VAL A 85 9.27 -11.18 1.19
C VAL A 85 10.06 -10.14 0.39
N PRO A 86 9.61 -9.70 -0.80
CA PRO A 86 10.42 -8.83 -1.63
C PRO A 86 10.25 -7.40 -1.11
N GLU A 87 11.33 -6.82 -0.59
CA GLU A 87 11.34 -5.46 -0.01
C GLU A 87 10.80 -4.38 -0.97
N PHE A 88 10.85 -4.65 -2.28
CA PHE A 88 10.48 -3.72 -3.36
C PHE A 88 8.99 -3.74 -3.79
N ARG A 89 8.14 -4.65 -3.28
CA ARG A 89 6.73 -4.74 -3.73
C ARG A 89 5.76 -3.81 -2.98
N TYR A 90 6.05 -3.44 -1.74
CA TYR A 90 5.14 -2.61 -0.92
C TYR A 90 5.04 -1.18 -1.43
N THR A 91 6.17 -0.56 -1.78
CA THR A 91 6.19 0.77 -2.40
C THR A 91 5.36 0.78 -3.68
N ARG A 92 5.48 -0.27 -4.50
CA ARG A 92 4.69 -0.41 -5.72
C ARG A 92 3.19 -0.58 -5.44
N ALA A 93 2.82 -1.33 -4.40
CA ALA A 93 1.43 -1.46 -3.97
C ALA A 93 0.85 -0.13 -3.48
N ILE A 94 1.62 0.65 -2.72
CA ILE A 94 1.23 1.98 -2.24
C ILE A 94 1.08 2.96 -3.41
N VAL A 95 1.99 2.93 -4.38
CA VAL A 95 1.89 3.76 -5.60
C VAL A 95 0.66 3.38 -6.42
N PHE A 96 0.40 2.09 -6.63
CA PHE A 96 -0.81 1.65 -7.32
C PHE A 96 -2.09 1.99 -6.56
N PHE A 97 -2.06 1.93 -5.23
CA PHE A 97 -3.17 2.35 -4.39
C PHE A 97 -3.44 3.85 -4.53
N LEU A 98 -2.41 4.69 -4.44
CA LEU A 98 -2.51 6.14 -4.67
C LEU A 98 -3.02 6.44 -6.09
N ALA A 99 -2.44 5.79 -7.12
CA ALA A 99 -2.83 5.98 -8.50
C ALA A 99 -4.30 5.56 -8.74
N GLY A 100 -4.75 4.46 -8.12
CA GLY A 100 -6.14 4.02 -8.16
C GLY A 100 -7.09 5.03 -7.52
N ASN A 101 -6.75 5.55 -6.34
CA ASN A 101 -7.55 6.58 -5.66
C ASN A 101 -7.65 7.86 -6.51
N LEU A 102 -6.53 8.33 -7.05
CA LEU A 102 -6.51 9.51 -7.93
C LEU A 102 -7.29 9.26 -9.22
N ALA A 103 -7.16 8.09 -9.84
CA ALA A 103 -7.92 7.73 -11.03
C ALA A 103 -9.43 7.73 -10.75
N LEU A 104 -9.86 7.25 -9.58
CA LEU A 104 -11.26 7.23 -9.19
C LEU A 104 -11.79 8.65 -8.95
N LEU A 105 -11.02 9.49 -8.26
CA LEU A 105 -11.34 10.90 -8.00
C LEU A 105 -11.40 11.73 -9.29
N LEU A 106 -10.54 11.42 -10.28
CA LEU A 106 -10.60 12.01 -11.62
C LEU A 106 -11.73 11.43 -12.48
N ALA A 107 -12.07 10.16 -12.31
CA ALA A 107 -13.17 9.52 -13.03
C ALA A 107 -14.54 9.98 -12.51
N PHE A 108 -14.63 10.29 -11.22
CA PHE A 108 -15.85 10.75 -10.55
C PHE A 108 -15.55 11.99 -9.71
N PRO A 109 -15.29 13.15 -10.34
CA PRO A 109 -15.09 14.38 -9.59
C PRO A 109 -16.41 14.88 -8.99
N PRO A 110 -16.36 15.62 -7.88
CA PRO A 110 -17.51 16.29 -7.33
C PRO A 110 -17.89 17.46 -8.24
N PHE A 111 -19.12 17.49 -8.75
CA PHE A 111 -19.59 18.55 -9.65
C PHE A 111 -20.47 19.57 -8.94
N GLU A 112 -20.44 20.80 -9.45
CA GLU A 112 -21.32 21.88 -9.06
C GLU A 112 -22.74 21.72 -9.62
N SER A 113 -23.70 22.33 -8.93
CA SER A 113 -25.09 22.44 -9.39
C SER A 113 -25.20 23.29 -10.64
N TYR A 114 -26.07 22.89 -11.57
CA TYR A 114 -26.36 23.70 -12.75
C TYR A 114 -26.98 25.06 -12.38
N ALA A 115 -27.67 25.12 -11.24
CA ALA A 115 -28.28 26.35 -10.76
C ALA A 115 -27.24 27.43 -10.37
N SER A 116 -26.05 27.05 -9.86
CA SER A 116 -25.00 28.02 -9.55
C SER A 116 -24.47 28.69 -10.82
N LEU A 117 -24.34 27.92 -11.91
CA LEU A 117 -23.88 28.40 -13.20
C LEU A 117 -24.86 29.36 -13.88
N VAL A 118 -26.16 29.03 -13.87
CA VAL A 118 -27.18 29.81 -14.59
C VAL A 118 -27.68 31.01 -13.78
N LYS A 119 -27.78 30.88 -12.46
CA LYS A 119 -28.40 31.90 -11.59
C LYS A 119 -27.39 32.74 -10.82
N SER A 120 -26.08 32.60 -11.10
CA SER A 120 -25.00 33.27 -10.37
C SER A 120 -25.13 33.14 -8.84
N GLN A 121 -25.57 31.96 -8.41
CA GLN A 121 -25.67 31.62 -6.98
C GLN A 121 -24.31 31.13 -6.49
N ALA A 122 -24.12 31.10 -5.17
CA ALA A 122 -22.94 30.47 -4.58
C ALA A 122 -22.78 29.05 -5.11
N ALA A 123 -21.53 28.63 -5.35
CA ALA A 123 -21.23 27.28 -5.79
C ALA A 123 -21.77 26.28 -4.77
N THR A 124 -22.64 25.38 -5.22
CA THR A 124 -23.20 24.30 -4.40
C THR A 124 -22.86 22.97 -5.04
N PHE A 125 -22.58 21.99 -4.20
CA PHE A 125 -22.35 20.63 -4.64
C PHE A 125 -23.66 19.97 -5.08
N ASP A 126 -23.60 19.25 -6.21
CA ASP A 126 -24.73 18.49 -6.74
C ASP A 126 -24.53 16.98 -6.62
N GLY A 127 -23.33 16.48 -6.91
CA GLY A 127 -23.10 15.03 -6.96
C GLY A 127 -21.77 14.65 -7.59
N TYR A 128 -21.45 13.36 -7.47
CA TYR A 128 -20.37 12.74 -8.26
C TYR A 128 -20.95 12.18 -9.54
N TYR A 129 -20.37 12.61 -10.66
CA TYR A 129 -20.75 12.09 -11.96
C TYR A 129 -19.52 11.60 -12.69
N PHE A 130 -19.72 10.70 -13.65
CA PHE A 130 -18.61 10.27 -14.48
C PHE A 130 -18.05 11.46 -15.26
N ALA A 131 -16.75 11.69 -15.17
CA ALA A 131 -16.08 12.83 -15.80
C ALA A 131 -16.25 12.84 -17.32
N PHE A 132 -16.39 11.66 -17.93
CA PHE A 132 -16.70 11.49 -19.34
C PHE A 132 -18.20 11.23 -19.60
N GLY A 133 -19.08 11.63 -18.70
CA GLY A 133 -20.53 11.49 -18.87
C GLY A 133 -21.19 12.66 -19.60
N ASP A 134 -22.51 12.72 -19.49
CA ASP A 134 -23.35 13.80 -20.04
C ASP A 134 -23.12 15.16 -19.32
N LYS A 135 -22.62 15.10 -18.08
CA LYS A 135 -22.38 16.27 -17.21
C LYS A 135 -20.98 16.87 -17.32
N ARG A 136 -20.22 16.56 -18.38
CA ARG A 136 -18.83 17.03 -18.65
C ARG A 136 -18.63 18.55 -18.59
N GLN A 137 -19.66 19.33 -18.95
CA GLN A 137 -19.56 20.79 -19.04
C GLN A 137 -19.74 21.49 -17.68
N ARG A 138 -20.01 20.75 -16.61
CA ARG A 138 -20.19 21.33 -15.27
C ARG A 138 -18.84 21.60 -14.61
N ASN A 139 -18.78 22.65 -13.82
CA ASN A 139 -17.61 22.95 -13.00
C ASN A 139 -17.43 21.92 -11.89
N ILE A 140 -16.18 21.68 -11.52
CA ILE A 140 -15.82 20.82 -10.40
C ILE A 140 -15.96 21.62 -9.11
N PHE A 141 -16.66 21.06 -8.12
CA PHE A 141 -16.83 21.67 -6.81
C PHE A 141 -15.55 21.53 -5.99
N VAL A 142 -14.68 22.53 -6.14
CA VAL A 142 -13.31 22.58 -5.60
C VAL A 142 -13.23 22.32 -4.08
N PRO A 143 -14.13 22.85 -3.22
CA PRO A 143 -14.01 22.64 -1.77
C PRO A 143 -14.05 21.17 -1.38
N LEU A 144 -14.95 20.38 -1.99
CA LEU A 144 -15.06 18.95 -1.70
C LEU A 144 -13.89 18.17 -2.31
N LEU A 145 -13.51 18.50 -3.55
CA LEU A 145 -12.33 17.90 -4.21
C LEU A 145 -11.07 18.05 -3.35
N TYR A 146 -10.85 19.24 -2.78
CA TYR A 146 -9.71 19.52 -1.93
C TYR A 146 -9.70 18.64 -0.67
N LEU A 147 -10.85 18.49 0.00
CA LEU A 147 -10.99 17.60 1.16
C LEU A 147 -10.71 16.13 0.80
N GLU A 148 -11.20 15.66 -0.35
CA GLU A 148 -10.96 14.30 -0.79
C GLU A 148 -9.49 14.02 -1.08
N ILE A 149 -8.80 14.94 -1.75
CA ILE A 149 -7.36 14.81 -2.01
C ILE A 149 -6.59 14.72 -0.70
N ILE A 150 -6.91 15.58 0.27
CA ILE A 150 -6.28 15.53 1.61
C ILE A 150 -6.52 14.18 2.26
N LEU A 151 -7.77 13.68 2.24
CA LEU A 151 -8.10 12.38 2.83
C LEU A 151 -7.37 11.22 2.15
N VAL A 152 -7.22 11.26 0.81
CA VAL A 152 -6.42 10.28 0.06
C VAL A 152 -4.96 10.32 0.51
N VAL A 153 -4.37 11.51 0.63
CA VAL A 153 -2.98 11.68 1.10
C VAL A 153 -2.82 11.14 2.52
N ILE A 154 -3.72 11.48 3.44
CA ILE A 154 -3.71 10.97 4.82
C ILE A 154 -3.79 9.44 4.82
N ASN A 155 -4.70 8.85 4.05
CA ASN A 155 -4.86 7.40 3.97
C ASN A 155 -3.60 6.72 3.42
N VAL A 156 -2.99 7.27 2.37
CA VAL A 156 -1.75 6.74 1.79
C VAL A 156 -0.60 6.80 2.80
N LEU A 157 -0.45 7.92 3.51
CA LEU A 157 0.56 8.09 4.55
C LEU A 157 0.35 7.13 5.72
N ALA A 158 -0.90 6.96 6.17
CA ALA A 158 -1.25 6.05 7.25
C ALA A 158 -0.93 4.59 6.91
N VAL A 159 -1.27 4.16 5.68
CA VAL A 159 -0.92 2.82 5.18
C VAL A 159 0.59 2.66 5.09
N TRP A 160 1.30 3.66 4.57
CA TRP A 160 2.76 3.64 4.45
C TRP A 160 3.44 3.51 5.82
N LEU A 161 3.05 4.34 6.80
CA LEU A 161 3.54 4.26 8.19
C LEU A 161 3.28 2.90 8.81
N SER A 162 2.06 2.37 8.64
CA SER A 162 1.65 1.08 9.18
C SER A 162 2.47 -0.08 8.61
N PHE A 163 2.74 -0.05 7.31
CA PHE A 163 3.57 -1.07 6.64
C PHE A 163 5.04 -0.96 7.06
N ASN A 164 5.55 0.26 7.23
CA ASN A 164 6.90 0.47 7.73
C ASN A 164 7.07 -0.06 9.17
N ALA A 165 6.09 0.18 10.04
CA ALA A 165 6.08 -0.35 11.40
C ALA A 165 6.06 -1.88 11.43
N LEU A 166 5.20 -2.52 10.63
CA LEU A 166 5.17 -3.97 10.49
C LEU A 166 6.51 -4.53 9.98
N ARG A 167 7.09 -3.92 8.95
CA ARG A 167 8.36 -4.37 8.38
C ARG A 167 9.47 -4.34 9.42
N ARG A 168 9.56 -3.27 10.22
CA ARG A 168 10.54 -3.18 11.31
C ARG A 168 10.35 -4.31 12.32
N ALA A 169 9.12 -4.57 12.75
CA ALA A 169 8.81 -5.66 13.67
C ALA A 169 9.16 -7.04 13.08
N GLU A 170 8.93 -7.26 11.79
CA GLU A 170 9.31 -8.50 11.10
C GLU A 170 10.83 -8.68 11.00
N LEU A 171 11.57 -7.61 10.72
CA LEU A 171 13.04 -7.64 10.71
C LEU A 171 13.61 -7.98 12.08
N PHE A 172 13.13 -7.32 13.15
CA PHE A 172 13.53 -7.64 14.53
C PHE A 172 13.18 -9.07 14.93
N ALA A 173 12.00 -9.57 14.54
CA ALA A 173 11.62 -10.94 14.81
C ALA A 173 12.53 -11.94 14.08
N LYS A 174 12.86 -11.67 12.81
CA LYS A 174 13.80 -12.48 12.03
C LYS A 174 15.18 -12.50 12.67
N GLU A 175 15.69 -11.35 13.10
CA GLU A 175 17.00 -11.22 13.75
C GLU A 175 17.05 -12.03 15.05
N LYS A 176 16.04 -11.92 15.92
CA LYS A 176 15.92 -12.74 17.14
C LYS A 176 15.82 -14.23 16.85
N ILE A 177 15.09 -14.64 15.81
CA ILE A 177 15.01 -16.04 15.40
C ILE A 177 16.39 -16.53 14.91
N LEU A 178 17.15 -15.69 14.22
CA LEU A 178 18.50 -15.99 13.75
C LEU A 178 19.48 -16.13 14.92
N GLU A 179 19.42 -15.23 15.91
CA GLU A 179 20.20 -15.32 17.15
C GLU A 179 19.87 -16.60 17.94
N LEU A 180 18.58 -16.92 18.09
CA LEU A 180 18.15 -18.15 18.74
C LEU A 180 18.64 -19.39 17.97
N ALA A 181 18.51 -19.40 16.64
CA ALA A 181 19.01 -20.51 15.82
C ALA A 181 20.53 -20.69 15.96
N GLN A 182 21.31 -19.61 16.06
CA GLN A 182 22.76 -19.67 16.28
C GLN A 182 23.14 -20.19 17.69
N ALA A 183 22.24 -20.05 18.66
CA ALA A 183 22.44 -20.57 20.02
C ALA A 183 22.09 -22.07 20.17
N LEU A 184 21.46 -22.70 19.16
CA LEU A 184 21.14 -24.12 19.19
C LEU A 184 22.31 -25.01 18.74
N PRO A 185 22.47 -26.22 19.31
CA PRO A 185 23.45 -27.20 18.87
C PRO A 185 23.18 -27.69 17.43
N PRO A 186 24.24 -28.10 16.69
CA PRO A 186 24.18 -28.32 15.23
C PRO A 186 23.22 -29.45 14.77
N GLY A 187 22.81 -30.34 15.67
CA GLY A 187 21.84 -31.40 15.38
C GLY A 187 20.39 -30.91 15.25
N GLU A 188 19.99 -29.92 16.06
CA GLU A 188 18.62 -29.37 16.08
C GLU A 188 18.44 -28.23 15.07
N LEU A 189 19.53 -27.57 14.68
CA LEU A 189 19.58 -26.55 13.63
C LEU A 189 19.09 -27.06 12.27
N ALA A 190 19.37 -28.33 11.95
CA ALA A 190 18.95 -28.96 10.70
C ALA A 190 17.41 -29.09 10.63
N GLU A 191 16.78 -29.59 11.69
CA GLU A 191 15.31 -29.70 11.79
C GLU A 191 14.61 -28.33 11.80
N VAL A 192 15.19 -27.34 12.49
CA VAL A 192 14.65 -25.97 12.54
C VAL A 192 14.77 -25.28 11.17
N SER A 193 15.86 -25.51 10.44
CA SER A 193 16.05 -24.97 9.08
C SER A 193 15.08 -25.59 8.06
N GLU A 194 14.77 -26.88 8.23
CA GLU A 194 13.82 -27.61 7.38
C GLU A 194 12.37 -27.17 7.66
N THR A 195 11.99 -27.01 8.93
CA THR A 195 10.63 -26.63 9.34
C THR A 195 10.31 -25.15 9.10
N LEU A 196 11.27 -24.24 9.23
CA LEU A 196 11.06 -22.80 9.00
C LEU A 196 11.21 -22.39 7.52
N GLY A 197 11.58 -23.31 6.62
CA GLY A 197 11.81 -23.01 5.21
C GLY A 197 12.90 -21.94 4.98
N TYR A 198 13.75 -21.73 5.99
CA TYR A 198 14.82 -20.76 5.96
C TYR A 198 16.12 -21.54 5.78
N ARG A 199 16.81 -21.29 4.65
CA ARG A 199 18.14 -21.83 4.42
C ARG A 199 19.08 -21.14 5.41
N ALA A 200 19.23 -21.72 6.59
CA ALA A 200 20.25 -21.31 7.54
C ALA A 200 21.58 -21.34 6.79
N LEU A 201 22.11 -20.16 6.46
CA LEU A 201 23.46 -20.07 5.94
C LEU A 201 24.34 -20.61 7.06
N HIS A 202 24.94 -21.77 6.84
CA HIS A 202 25.97 -22.29 7.72
C HIS A 202 26.94 -21.15 8.03
N PRO A 203 27.40 -21.01 9.29
CA PRO A 203 28.44 -20.06 9.58
C PRO A 203 29.62 -20.46 8.70
N VAL A 204 29.94 -19.62 7.72
CA VAL A 204 31.19 -19.72 7.00
C VAL A 204 32.22 -19.51 8.09
N GLU A 205 32.90 -20.58 8.48
CA GLU A 205 34.07 -20.50 9.33
C GLU A 205 34.92 -19.37 8.78
N SER A 206 35.01 -18.28 9.54
CA SER A 206 35.88 -17.16 9.23
C SER A 206 37.30 -17.61 9.54
N GLY A 207 37.79 -18.59 8.77
CA GLY A 207 39.21 -18.81 8.58
C GLY A 207 39.74 -17.56 7.90
N LEU A 208 40.64 -16.85 8.58
CA LEU A 208 41.51 -15.85 7.99
C LEU A 208 42.30 -16.50 6.84
N GLY A 209 41.72 -16.50 5.64
CA GLY A 209 42.29 -17.19 4.50
C GLY A 209 41.39 -17.12 3.28
N SER A 210 41.65 -16.12 2.43
CA SER A 210 41.16 -16.03 1.04
C SER A 210 39.64 -15.96 0.89
N GLY A 211 39.15 -14.80 0.46
CA GLY A 211 37.75 -14.60 0.06
C GLY A 211 37.27 -15.66 -0.96
N PRO A 212 35.93 -15.74 -1.16
CA PRO A 212 35.31 -16.79 -1.96
C PRO A 212 36.01 -16.89 -3.31
N ASP A 213 36.66 -18.03 -3.52
CA ASP A 213 37.45 -18.30 -4.70
C ASP A 213 36.53 -18.14 -5.92
N ARG A 214 36.67 -17.02 -6.65
CA ARG A 214 35.92 -16.68 -7.87
C ARG A 214 36.09 -17.72 -9.00
N ARG A 215 36.77 -18.82 -8.73
CA ARG A 215 37.14 -19.89 -9.66
C ARG A 215 36.04 -20.92 -9.90
N ARG A 216 34.95 -20.92 -9.12
CA ARG A 216 33.88 -21.93 -9.21
C ARG A 216 32.55 -21.45 -9.78
N PHE A 217 32.33 -20.15 -9.96
CA PHE A 217 31.11 -19.64 -10.57
C PHE A 217 31.41 -19.00 -11.93
N GLN A 218 30.77 -19.49 -12.98
CA GLN A 218 30.65 -18.76 -14.24
C GLN A 218 29.84 -17.49 -13.96
N ASP A 219 30.52 -16.35 -13.90
CA ASP A 219 29.88 -15.04 -13.79
C ASP A 219 29.23 -14.71 -15.15
N PRO A 220 27.89 -14.61 -15.26
CA PRO A 220 27.21 -14.30 -16.53
C PRO A 220 27.56 -12.91 -17.08
N ARG A 221 28.18 -12.04 -16.26
CA ARG A 221 28.57 -10.68 -16.64
C ARG A 221 29.98 -10.58 -17.21
N TYR A 222 30.78 -11.64 -17.14
CA TYR A 222 32.14 -11.65 -17.67
C TYR A 222 32.16 -12.04 -19.15
N ARG A 223 32.45 -11.09 -20.04
CA ARG A 223 32.58 -11.28 -21.51
C ARG A 223 34.02 -11.27 -22.02
N GLY A 224 35.01 -11.35 -21.13
CA GLY A 224 36.42 -11.36 -21.50
C GLY A 224 36.90 -12.76 -21.92
N PRO A 225 37.94 -12.88 -22.77
CA PRO A 225 38.54 -14.17 -23.07
C PRO A 225 39.10 -14.79 -21.78
N GLU A 226 38.61 -15.98 -21.45
CA GLU A 226 38.99 -16.73 -20.26
C GLU A 226 40.48 -17.09 -20.34
N ARG A 227 41.32 -16.36 -19.60
CA ARG A 227 42.75 -16.66 -19.46
C ARG A 227 42.93 -17.89 -18.57
N ARG A 228 42.67 -19.09 -19.09
CA ARG A 228 43.17 -20.34 -18.51
C ARG A 228 43.99 -21.09 -19.53
N ARG A 229 45.30 -21.12 -19.30
CA ARG A 229 46.21 -22.24 -19.58
C ARG A 229 47.55 -21.95 -18.90
N GLY A 230 47.61 -22.20 -17.61
CA GLY A 230 48.85 -22.27 -16.84
C GLY A 230 48.89 -23.63 -16.16
N GLY A 231 49.37 -24.64 -16.89
CA GLY A 231 49.44 -26.01 -16.43
C GLY A 231 50.32 -26.17 -15.20
N ASP A 232 49.84 -27.04 -14.31
CA ASP A 232 50.57 -27.86 -13.34
C ASP A 232 52.09 -27.72 -13.34
N ARG A 233 52.61 -26.94 -12.38
CA ARG A 233 54.03 -26.95 -11.98
C ARG A 233 54.29 -27.70 -10.68
N ARG A 234 53.34 -28.49 -10.19
CA ARG A 234 53.52 -29.36 -9.02
C ARG A 234 53.06 -30.77 -9.33
N LEU A 235 53.75 -31.44 -10.25
CA LEU A 235 53.81 -32.89 -10.40
C LEU A 235 54.81 -33.23 -11.53
N LYS A 236 56.09 -32.99 -11.28
CA LYS A 236 57.17 -33.70 -11.99
C LYS A 236 58.24 -34.15 -10.99
N THR A 237 58.09 -35.42 -10.63
CA THR A 237 59.15 -36.44 -10.52
C THR A 237 60.28 -36.26 -9.50
N ARG A 238 60.18 -37.01 -8.40
CA ARG A 238 61.29 -37.85 -7.90
C ARG A 238 61.16 -39.23 -8.54
N SER A 239 62.06 -39.58 -9.47
CA SER A 239 62.61 -40.94 -9.67
C SER A 239 63.51 -41.05 -10.91
N ALA A 240 64.65 -41.74 -10.71
CA ALA A 240 65.57 -42.38 -11.67
C ALA A 240 66.53 -41.53 -12.53
N ALA A 241 67.77 -41.34 -12.06
CA ALA A 241 68.92 -42.18 -12.41
C ALA A 241 70.03 -41.98 -11.37
#